data_AF-A0A7C4YJP2-F1
#
_entry.id   AF-A0A7C4YJP2-F1
#
_cell.length_a   1.000
_cell.length_b   1.000
_cell.length_c   1.000
_cell.angle_alpha   90.00
_cell.angle_beta   90.00
_cell.angle_gamma   90.00
#
_symmetry.space_group_name_H-M   'P 1'
#
loop_
_entity.id
_entity.type
_entity.pdbx_description
1 polymer ?
#
loop_
_entity_poly.entity_id
_entity_poly.type
_entity_poly.pdbx_seq_one_letter_code
_entity_poly.pdbx_strand_id
1 'polypeptide(L)'
;EFWRGLGLTLAGAALIMGTDFILHPRFGLGDVMAIFTGVFYGGYYLFTEKSRTQFDSVSHIWFVGVGASATLFIINIALKYPLVGFDSRTWLVFLASAIVSQLIGYMALAYALGHLPASIVAPTMILQPVVTTLLAIPLLGEIPGIWQGIGGTIALAGIYIVNRSHQKGVPETPNA
;
A
#
# COMPACT_ATOMS: atom_id res chain seq x y z
N GLU A 1 -3.36 -23.93 -2.46
CA GLU A 1 -4.16 -22.69 -2.55
C GLU A 1 -3.35 -21.41 -2.71
N PHE A 2 -2.35 -21.12 -1.85
CA PHE A 2 -1.50 -19.93 -1.96
C PHE A 2 -0.95 -19.64 -3.38
N TRP A 3 -0.27 -20.60 -4.01
CA TRP A 3 0.31 -20.44 -5.35
C TRP A 3 -0.73 -20.14 -6.44
N ARG A 4 -1.94 -20.70 -6.31
CA ARG A 4 -3.05 -20.43 -7.24
C ARG A 4 -3.56 -19.00 -7.08
N GLY A 5 -3.72 -18.53 -5.83
CA GLY A 5 -4.09 -17.14 -5.55
C GLY A 5 -3.03 -16.14 -5.99
N LEU A 6 -1.74 -16.46 -5.80
CA LEU A 6 -0.63 -15.64 -6.28
C LEU A 6 -0.66 -15.54 -7.82
N GLY A 7 -0.80 -16.67 -8.51
CA GLY A 7 -0.92 -16.70 -9.96
C GLY A 7 -2.10 -15.87 -10.48
N LEU A 8 -3.25 -15.96 -9.82
CA LEU A 8 -4.44 -15.15 -10.16
C LEU A 8 -4.18 -13.64 -9.94
N THR A 9 -3.52 -13.29 -8.85
CA THR A 9 -3.17 -11.89 -8.54
C THR A 9 -2.23 -11.31 -9.60
N LEU A 10 -1.19 -12.05 -9.95
CA LEU A 10 -0.23 -11.64 -10.99
C LEU A 10 -0.88 -11.56 -12.36
N ALA A 11 -1.80 -12.47 -12.70
CA ALA A 11 -2.54 -12.41 -13.95
C ALA A 11 -3.45 -11.17 -14.02
N GLY A 12 -4.14 -10.82 -12.94
CA GLY A 12 -4.94 -9.60 -12.85
C GLY A 12 -4.09 -8.34 -13.02
N ALA A 13 -2.96 -8.26 -12.32
CA ALA A 13 -2.00 -7.15 -12.45
C ALA A 13 -1.41 -7.04 -13.87
N ALA A 14 -1.04 -8.17 -14.48
CA ALA A 14 -0.55 -8.23 -15.85
C ALA A 14 -1.61 -7.81 -16.87
N LEU A 15 -2.89 -8.09 -16.61
CA LEU A 15 -3.99 -7.65 -17.48
C LEU A 15 -4.19 -6.14 -17.40
N ILE A 16 -4.15 -5.54 -16.20
CA ILE A 16 -4.18 -4.08 -16.03
C ILE A 16 -3.02 -3.45 -16.81
N MET A 17 -1.79 -3.88 -16.53
CA MET A 17 -0.57 -3.28 -17.09
C MET A 17 -0.44 -3.54 -18.59
N GLY A 18 -0.80 -4.74 -19.05
CA GLY A 18 -0.74 -5.14 -20.45
C GLY A 18 -1.72 -4.38 -21.33
N THR A 19 -2.91 -4.06 -20.82
CA THR A 19 -3.88 -3.25 -21.58
C THR A 19 -3.45 -1.80 -21.76
N ASP A 20 -2.85 -1.19 -20.72
CA ASP A 20 -2.27 0.15 -20.85
C ASP A 20 -1.07 0.14 -21.81
N PHE A 21 -0.24 -0.90 -21.80
CA PHE A 21 0.91 -1.02 -22.69
C PHE A 21 0.54 -1.22 -24.17
N ILE A 22 -0.57 -1.93 -24.43
CA ILE A 22 -1.11 -2.12 -25.79
C ILE A 22 -1.71 -0.81 -26.32
N LEU A 23 -2.37 -0.03 -25.47
CA LEU A 23 -2.99 1.24 -25.84
C LEU A 23 -1.97 2.37 -26.00
N HIS A 24 -0.91 2.38 -25.19
CA HIS A 24 0.17 3.36 -25.24
C HIS A 24 1.54 2.65 -25.10
N PRO A 25 2.18 2.23 -26.22
CA PRO A 25 3.47 1.54 -26.20
C PRO A 25 4.62 2.53 -25.92
N ARG A 26 4.67 3.08 -24.71
CA ARG A 26 5.76 3.90 -24.21
C ARG A 26 6.23 3.34 -22.88
N PHE A 27 7.28 2.52 -22.94
CA PHE A 27 8.02 2.11 -21.74
C PHE A 27 8.74 3.35 -21.19
N GLY A 28 8.18 3.94 -20.14
CA GLY A 28 8.63 5.19 -19.56
C GLY A 28 9.56 4.98 -18.38
N LEU A 29 10.19 6.07 -17.92
CA LEU A 29 10.90 6.09 -16.63
C LEU A 29 9.97 5.71 -15.45
N GLY A 30 8.66 6.00 -15.57
CA GLY A 30 7.65 5.64 -14.59
C GLY A 30 7.51 4.13 -14.38
N ASP A 31 7.57 3.33 -15.44
CA ASP A 31 7.45 1.87 -15.35
C ASP A 31 8.65 1.26 -14.61
N VAL A 32 9.84 1.77 -14.90
CA VAL A 32 11.07 1.37 -14.20
C VAL A 32 10.97 1.76 -12.71
N MET A 33 10.50 2.98 -12.41
CA MET A 33 10.29 3.42 -11.02
C MET A 33 9.23 2.60 -10.29
N ALA A 34 8.17 2.16 -10.97
CA ALA A 34 7.13 1.30 -10.41
C ALA A 34 7.68 -0.09 -10.04
N ILE A 35 8.51 -0.69 -10.90
CA ILE A 35 9.19 -1.96 -10.61
C ILE A 35 10.11 -1.82 -9.39
N PHE A 36 10.93 -0.75 -9.34
CA PHE A 36 11.77 -0.48 -8.19
C PHE A 36 10.94 -0.31 -6.91
N THR A 37 9.83 0.42 -6.98
CA THR A 37 8.90 0.60 -5.86
C THR A 37 8.39 -0.74 -5.36
N GLY A 38 7.99 -1.66 -6.25
CA GLY A 38 7.56 -3.01 -5.86
C GLY A 38 8.64 -3.79 -5.09
N VAL A 39 9.90 -3.75 -5.56
CA VAL A 39 11.03 -4.41 -4.90
C VAL A 39 11.31 -3.81 -3.52
N PHE A 40 11.39 -2.48 -3.43
CA PHE A 40 11.60 -1.79 -2.15
C PHE A 40 10.44 -2.01 -1.17
N TYR A 41 9.21 -2.02 -1.66
CA TYR A 41 8.02 -2.24 -0.84
C TYR A 41 7.98 -3.66 -0.28
N GLY A 42 8.29 -4.67 -1.10
CA GLY A 42 8.43 -6.05 -0.64
C GLY A 42 9.55 -6.20 0.41
N GLY A 43 10.70 -5.57 0.16
CA GLY A 43 11.81 -5.54 1.12
C GLY A 43 11.45 -4.84 2.44
N TYR A 44 10.72 -3.73 2.38
CA TYR A 44 10.20 -3.01 3.54
C TYR A 44 9.27 -3.90 4.36
N TYR A 45 8.32 -4.59 3.73
CA TYR A 45 7.43 -5.51 4.43
C TYR A 45 8.17 -6.64 5.13
N LEU A 46 9.15 -7.26 4.46
CA LEU A 46 9.97 -8.32 5.06
C LEU A 46 10.79 -7.81 6.26
N PHE A 47 11.34 -6.60 6.14
CA PHE A 47 12.08 -5.95 7.22
C PHE A 47 11.15 -5.60 8.40
N THR A 48 9.97 -5.06 8.13
CA THR A 48 8.97 -4.72 9.14
C THR A 48 8.45 -5.96 9.84
N GLU A 49 8.17 -7.05 9.12
CA GLU A 49 7.74 -8.33 9.72
C GLU A 49 8.79 -8.86 10.70
N LYS A 50 10.07 -8.86 10.30
CA LYS A 50 11.18 -9.26 11.16
C LYS A 50 11.36 -8.31 12.35
N SER A 51 11.24 -7.00 12.13
CA SER A 51 11.42 -5.97 13.16
C SER A 51 10.30 -5.97 14.22
N ARG A 52 9.05 -6.29 13.83
CA ARG A 52 7.91 -6.39 14.75
C ARG A 52 8.04 -7.53 15.78
N THR A 53 8.93 -8.50 15.57
CA THR A 53 9.19 -9.56 16.57
C THR A 53 10.08 -9.11 17.72
N GLN A 54 10.79 -7.98 17.57
CA GLN A 54 11.78 -7.51 18.54
C GLN A 54 11.47 -6.13 19.17
N PHE A 55 10.55 -5.36 18.60
CA PHE A 55 10.23 -4.01 19.06
C PHE A 55 8.73 -3.80 19.24
N ASP A 56 8.38 -2.97 20.21
CA ASP A 56 7.01 -2.49 20.41
C ASP A 56 6.56 -1.64 19.20
N SER A 57 5.28 -1.75 18.82
CA SER A 57 4.76 -1.23 17.55
C SER A 57 4.99 0.27 17.40
N VAL A 58 4.92 1.01 18.52
CA VAL A 58 5.11 2.47 18.55
C VAL A 58 6.56 2.88 18.29
N SER A 59 7.54 2.13 18.81
CA SER A 59 8.96 2.43 18.61
C SER A 59 9.39 2.18 17.17
N HIS A 60 8.89 1.11 16.53
CA HIS A 60 9.18 0.83 15.13
C HIS A 60 8.73 1.97 14.20
N ILE A 61 7.51 2.49 14.42
CA ILE A 61 6.97 3.60 13.63
C ILE A 61 7.83 4.86 13.77
N TRP A 62 8.29 5.16 14.98
CA TRP A 62 9.16 6.30 15.24
C TRP A 62 10.48 6.20 14.48
N PHE A 63 11.17 5.05 14.54
CA PHE A 63 12.43 4.85 13.83
C PHE A 63 12.26 4.91 12.31
N VAL A 64 11.20 4.26 11.78
CA VAL A 64 10.89 4.32 10.35
C VAL A 64 10.54 5.74 9.92
N GLY A 65 9.76 6.48 10.72
CA GLY A 65 9.35 7.86 10.44
C GLY A 65 10.52 8.83 10.41
N VAL A 66 11.45 8.71 11.38
CA VAL A 66 12.68 9.52 11.40
C VAL A 66 13.58 9.16 10.21
N GLY A 67 13.78 7.88 9.93
CA GLY A 67 14.57 7.41 8.80
C GLY A 67 14.01 7.87 7.45
N ALA A 68 12.70 7.77 7.26
CA ALA A 68 12.00 8.24 6.07
C ALA A 68 12.12 9.77 5.92
N SER A 69 11.93 10.52 7.01
CA SER A 69 12.06 11.99 7.01
C SER A 69 13.47 12.43 6.64
N ALA A 70 14.50 11.81 7.23
CA ALA A 70 15.89 12.10 6.92
C ALA A 70 16.24 11.78 5.46
N THR A 71 15.77 10.63 4.97
CA THR A 71 15.99 10.20 3.58
C THR A 71 15.32 11.16 2.59
N LEU A 72 14.05 11.51 2.83
CA LEU A 72 13.33 12.47 2.00
C LEU A 72 13.98 13.86 2.04
N PHE A 73 14.48 14.29 3.19
CA PHE A 73 15.19 15.57 3.32
C PHE A 73 16.47 15.58 2.46
N ILE A 74 17.28 14.52 2.52
CA ILE A 74 18.48 14.38 1.68
C ILE A 74 18.12 14.39 0.19
N ILE A 75 17.08 13.65 -0.20
CA ILE A 75 16.61 13.60 -1.60
C ILE A 75 16.16 14.99 -2.08
N ASN A 76 15.40 15.73 -1.28
CA ASN A 76 14.94 17.07 -1.65
C ASN A 76 16.10 18.05 -1.87
N ILE A 77 17.14 17.98 -1.03
CA ILE A 77 18.37 18.77 -1.22
C ILE A 77 19.10 18.35 -2.50
N ALA A 78 19.27 17.05 -2.72
CA ALA A 78 19.99 16.51 -3.89
C ALA A 78 19.29 16.89 -5.21
N LEU A 79 17.96 16.86 -5.23
CA LEU A 79 17.13 17.23 -6.38
C LEU A 79 16.86 18.74 -6.48
N LYS A 80 17.34 19.54 -5.53
CA LYS A 80 17.16 21.00 -5.45
C LYS A 80 15.70 21.44 -5.42
N TYR A 81 14.82 20.64 -4.83
CA TYR A 81 13.44 21.05 -4.63
C TYR A 81 13.32 22.07 -3.49
N PRO A 82 12.44 23.08 -3.62
CA PRO A 82 12.25 24.07 -2.57
C PRO A 82 11.66 23.41 -1.32
N LEU A 83 12.34 23.58 -0.19
CA LEU A 83 11.87 23.09 1.12
C LEU A 83 10.93 24.08 1.82
N VAL A 84 11.00 25.34 1.42
CA VAL A 84 10.26 26.50 1.98
C VAL A 84 9.92 27.46 0.84
N GLY A 85 8.94 28.33 1.08
CA GLY A 85 8.44 29.28 0.06
C GLY A 85 7.15 28.84 -0.63
N PHE A 86 6.50 27.79 -0.13
CA PHE A 86 5.15 27.42 -0.56
C PHE A 86 4.10 28.37 0.02
N ASP A 87 3.03 28.58 -0.74
CA ASP A 87 1.87 29.36 -0.31
C ASP A 87 1.21 28.78 0.96
N SER A 88 0.51 29.63 1.72
CA SER A 88 -0.17 29.22 2.96
C SER A 88 -1.17 28.09 2.73
N ARG A 89 -1.82 28.05 1.55
CA ARG A 89 -2.75 26.97 1.19
C ARG A 89 -2.03 25.62 1.05
N THR A 90 -0.83 25.60 0.47
CA THR A 90 -0.05 24.37 0.29
C THR A 90 0.40 23.80 1.64
N TRP A 91 0.83 24.67 2.57
CA TRP A 91 1.15 24.25 3.94
C TRP A 91 -0.06 23.64 4.66
N LEU A 92 -1.25 24.22 4.49
CA LEU A 92 -2.49 23.66 5.02
C LEU A 92 -2.79 22.27 4.45
N VAL A 93 -2.59 22.05 3.15
CA VAL A 93 -2.80 20.74 2.51
C VAL A 93 -1.80 19.70 3.02
N PHE A 94 -0.52 20.07 3.19
CA PHE A 94 0.48 19.19 3.78
C PHE A 94 0.13 18.81 5.21
N LEU A 95 -0.27 19.79 6.02
CA LEU A 95 -0.67 19.56 7.40
C LEU A 95 -1.93 18.68 7.50
N ALA A 96 -2.94 18.96 6.67
CA ALA A 96 -4.16 18.16 6.61
C ALA A 96 -3.86 16.72 6.19
N SER A 97 -3.00 16.51 5.20
CA SER A 97 -2.61 15.16 4.73
C SER A 97 -1.82 14.40 5.81
N ALA A 98 -0.89 15.08 6.49
CA ALA A 98 -0.13 14.50 7.58
C ALA A 98 -1.02 14.08 8.76
N ILE A 99 -2.00 14.90 9.15
CA ILE A 99 -2.88 14.57 10.28
C ILE A 99 -3.91 13.51 9.87
N VAL A 100 -4.62 13.71 8.75
CA VAL A 100 -5.74 12.84 8.36
C VAL A 100 -5.24 11.50 7.81
N SER A 101 -4.34 11.54 6.83
CA SER A 101 -3.90 10.30 6.18
C SER A 101 -2.85 9.57 7.00
N GLN A 102 -1.82 10.29 7.48
CA GLN A 102 -0.70 9.64 8.16
C GLN A 102 -1.05 9.32 9.62
N LEU A 103 -1.46 10.31 10.41
CA LEU A 103 -1.65 10.10 11.85
C LEU A 103 -2.94 9.32 12.15
N ILE A 104 -4.10 9.82 11.71
CA ILE A 104 -5.40 9.18 11.97
C ILE A 104 -5.47 7.81 11.30
N GLY A 105 -5.11 7.72 10.00
CA GLY A 105 -5.14 6.46 9.27
C GLY A 105 -4.28 5.38 9.92
N TYR A 106 -3.05 5.72 10.31
CA TYR A 106 -2.15 4.75 10.93
C TYR A 106 -2.55 4.40 12.37
N MET A 107 -3.00 5.37 13.17
CA MET A 107 -3.49 5.09 14.53
C MET A 107 -4.73 4.22 14.52
N ALA A 108 -5.68 4.46 13.61
CA ALA A 108 -6.87 3.63 13.46
C ALA A 108 -6.50 2.19 13.09
N LEU A 109 -5.54 2.01 12.17
CA LEU A 109 -5.05 0.68 11.79
C LEU A 109 -4.34 0.00 12.97
N ALA A 110 -3.42 0.68 13.66
CA ALA A 110 -2.72 0.14 14.82
C ALA A 110 -3.69 -0.23 15.96
N TYR A 111 -4.68 0.62 16.22
CA TYR A 111 -5.73 0.36 17.20
C TYR A 111 -6.58 -0.87 16.81
N ALA A 112 -6.97 -0.97 15.54
CA ALA A 112 -7.72 -2.11 15.03
C ALA A 112 -6.93 -3.43 15.16
N LEU A 113 -5.62 -3.44 14.87
CA LEU A 113 -4.78 -4.62 15.08
C LEU A 113 -4.63 -4.99 16.57
N GLY A 114 -4.72 -4.02 17.47
CA GLY A 114 -4.64 -4.26 18.91
C GLY A 114 -5.92 -4.82 19.53
N HIS A 115 -7.09 -4.56 18.92
CA HIS A 115 -8.40 -4.89 19.49
C HIS A 115 -9.23 -5.89 18.68
N LEU A 116 -8.88 -6.13 17.41
CA LEU A 116 -9.56 -7.07 16.52
C LEU A 116 -8.62 -8.20 16.11
N PRO A 117 -9.12 -9.45 16.00
CA PRO A 117 -8.31 -10.54 15.47
C PRO A 117 -7.85 -10.23 14.04
N ALA A 118 -6.61 -10.63 13.73
CA ALA A 118 -5.99 -10.42 12.43
C ALA A 118 -6.84 -10.98 11.26
N SER A 119 -7.68 -11.98 11.53
CA SER A 119 -8.64 -12.55 10.59
C SER A 119 -9.70 -11.57 10.07
N ILE A 120 -10.02 -10.50 10.83
CA ILE A 120 -10.96 -9.43 10.43
C ILE A 120 -10.20 -8.26 9.77
N VAL A 121 -9.01 -7.95 10.29
CA VAL A 121 -8.20 -6.84 9.78
C VAL A 121 -7.64 -7.14 8.39
N ALA A 122 -7.14 -8.35 8.15
CA ALA A 122 -6.50 -8.69 6.88
C ALA A 122 -7.45 -8.60 5.66
N PRO A 123 -8.71 -9.08 5.71
CA PRO A 123 -9.68 -8.83 4.64
C PRO A 123 -9.98 -7.36 4.42
N THR A 124 -10.00 -6.55 5.49
CA THR A 124 -10.25 -5.10 5.41
C THR A 124 -9.13 -4.38 4.64
N MET A 125 -7.88 -4.85 4.73
CA MET A 125 -6.78 -4.30 3.94
C MET A 125 -6.94 -4.56 2.43
N ILE A 126 -7.57 -5.67 2.04
CA ILE A 126 -7.89 -5.95 0.62
C ILE A 126 -8.95 -4.98 0.09
N LEU A 127 -9.80 -4.46 0.97
CA LEU A 127 -10.85 -3.51 0.60
C LEU A 127 -10.29 -2.11 0.31
N GLN A 128 -9.13 -1.75 0.86
CA GLN A 128 -8.49 -0.45 0.65
C GLN A 128 -8.36 -0.07 -0.84
N PRO A 129 -7.75 -0.87 -1.74
CA PRO A 129 -7.67 -0.54 -3.17
C PRO A 129 -9.05 -0.42 -3.84
N VAL A 130 -10.05 -1.17 -3.39
CA VAL A 130 -11.43 -1.08 -3.91
C VAL A 130 -12.04 0.27 -3.54
N VAL A 131 -11.97 0.63 -2.27
CA VAL A 131 -12.50 1.90 -1.76
C VAL A 131 -11.77 3.08 -2.38
N THR A 132 -10.44 3.01 -2.51
CA THR A 132 -9.66 4.04 -3.21
C THR A 132 -10.13 4.24 -4.65
N THR A 133 -10.35 3.14 -5.39
CA THR A 133 -10.84 3.21 -6.78
C THR A 133 -12.26 3.81 -6.85
N LEU A 134 -13.15 3.42 -5.94
CA LEU A 134 -14.51 3.96 -5.87
C LEU A 134 -14.52 5.44 -5.49
N LEU A 135 -13.63 5.88 -4.59
CA LEU A 135 -13.48 7.27 -4.20
C LEU A 135 -12.80 8.13 -5.28
N ALA A 136 -11.94 7.54 -6.10
CA ALA A 136 -11.29 8.24 -7.21
C ALA A 136 -12.29 8.75 -8.26
N ILE A 137 -13.41 8.05 -8.47
CA ILE A 137 -14.44 8.44 -9.43
C ILE A 137 -15.05 9.82 -9.10
N PRO A 138 -15.63 10.07 -7.91
CA PRO A 138 -16.18 11.39 -7.57
C PRO A 138 -15.12 12.43 -7.19
N LEU A 139 -13.96 12.03 -6.65
CA LEU A 139 -12.95 12.98 -6.16
C LEU A 139 -11.97 13.43 -7.25
N LEU A 140 -11.51 12.52 -8.10
CA LEU A 140 -10.55 12.81 -9.17
C LEU A 140 -11.20 12.85 -10.57
N GLY A 141 -12.43 12.33 -10.72
CA GLY A 141 -13.07 12.22 -12.03
C GLY A 141 -12.49 11.09 -12.90
N GLU A 142 -11.64 10.23 -12.33
CA GLU A 142 -10.99 9.13 -13.03
C GLU A 142 -11.91 7.90 -13.03
N ILE A 143 -12.53 7.63 -14.18
CA ILE A 143 -13.36 6.43 -14.36
C ILE A 143 -12.42 5.30 -14.83
N PRO A 144 -12.25 4.23 -14.03
CA PRO A 144 -11.41 3.11 -14.43
C PRO A 144 -11.97 2.46 -15.70
N GLY A 145 -11.09 2.17 -16.66
CA GLY A 145 -11.47 1.50 -17.90
C GLY A 145 -12.04 0.11 -17.63
N ILE A 146 -12.86 -0.42 -18.53
CA ILE A 146 -13.46 -1.76 -18.42
C ILE A 146 -12.40 -2.83 -18.14
N TRP A 147 -11.25 -2.76 -18.83
CA TRP A 147 -10.14 -3.70 -18.64
C TRP A 147 -9.44 -3.54 -17.28
N GLN A 148 -9.29 -2.31 -16.78
CA GLN A 148 -8.76 -2.06 -15.44
C GLN A 148 -9.71 -2.60 -14.36
N GLY A 149 -11.03 -2.47 -14.57
CA GLY A 149 -12.05 -3.06 -13.68
C GLY A 149 -12.00 -4.59 -13.65
N ILE A 150 -11.88 -5.24 -14.82
CA ILE A 150 -11.74 -6.70 -14.92
C ILE A 150 -10.45 -7.17 -14.26
N GLY A 151 -9.32 -6.56 -14.62
CA GLY A 151 -8.01 -6.92 -14.06
C GLY A 151 -7.93 -6.67 -12.56
N GLY A 152 -8.52 -5.57 -12.08
CA GLY A 152 -8.65 -5.26 -10.65
C GLY A 152 -9.47 -6.30 -9.91
N THR A 153 -10.62 -6.71 -10.46
CA THR A 153 -11.46 -7.76 -9.85
C THR A 153 -10.73 -9.09 -9.75
N ILE A 154 -10.00 -9.48 -10.81
CA ILE A 154 -9.18 -10.69 -10.83
C ILE A 154 -8.07 -10.61 -9.78
N ALA A 155 -7.37 -9.46 -9.69
CA ALA A 155 -6.31 -9.25 -8.72
C ALA A 155 -6.84 -9.36 -7.28
N LEU A 156 -7.97 -8.70 -6.98
CA LEU A 156 -8.61 -8.74 -5.66
C LEU A 156 -9.06 -10.16 -5.27
N ALA A 157 -9.64 -10.92 -6.22
CA ALA A 157 -10.01 -12.32 -6.01
C ALA A 157 -8.77 -13.18 -5.69
N GLY A 158 -7.66 -12.95 -6.39
CA GLY A 158 -6.38 -13.61 -6.11
C GLY A 158 -5.85 -13.32 -4.71
N ILE A 159 -5.84 -12.04 -4.32
CA ILE A 159 -5.41 -11.59 -2.99
C ILE A 159 -6.30 -12.22 -1.90
N TYR A 160 -7.61 -12.29 -2.13
CA TYR A 160 -8.55 -12.93 -1.20
C TYR A 160 -8.23 -14.42 -0.98
N ILE A 161 -7.94 -15.17 -2.06
CA ILE A 161 -7.55 -16.59 -1.97
C ILE A 161 -6.23 -16.76 -1.21
N VAL A 162 -5.24 -15.89 -1.49
CA VAL A 162 -3.95 -15.89 -0.77
C VAL A 162 -4.16 -15.67 0.73
N ASN A 163 -4.92 -14.64 1.10
CA ASN A 163 -5.18 -14.30 2.50
C ASN A 163 -5.88 -15.46 3.23
N ARG A 164 -6.91 -16.04 2.63
CA ARG A 164 -7.62 -17.20 3.20
C ARG A 164 -6.72 -18.43 3.35
N SER A 165 -5.78 -18.65 2.42
CA SER A 165 -4.82 -19.76 2.52
C SER A 165 -3.82 -19.55 3.66
N HIS A 166 -3.46 -18.29 3.95
CA HIS A 166 -2.53 -17.95 5.03
C HIS A 166 -3.17 -18.16 6.42
N GLN A 167 -4.46 -17.81 6.58
CA GLN A 167 -5.19 -18.03 7.82
C GLN A 167 -5.35 -19.52 8.19
N LYS A 168 -5.48 -20.41 7.20
CA LYS A 168 -5.59 -21.86 7.45
C LYS A 168 -4.29 -22.51 7.94
N GLY A 169 -3.15 -21.82 7.81
CA GLY A 169 -1.83 -22.35 8.16
C GLY A 169 -1.33 -21.96 9.55
N VAL A 170 -2.02 -21.05 10.26
CA VAL A 170 -1.69 -20.67 11.64
C VAL A 170 -2.49 -21.60 12.56
N PRO A 171 -1.84 -22.52 13.31
CA PRO A 171 -2.55 -23.26 14.35
C PRO A 171 -3.04 -22.26 15.37
N GLU A 172 -4.35 -22.24 15.63
CA GLU A 172 -4.88 -21.56 16.81
C GLU A 172 -4.20 -22.21 18.02
N THR A 173 -3.22 -21.54 18.62
CA THR A 173 -2.72 -21.97 19.93
C THR A 173 -3.89 -21.82 20.90
N PRO A 174 -4.40 -22.91 21.50
CA PRO A 174 -5.40 -22.80 22.55
C PRO A 174 -4.73 -22.05 23.70
N ASN A 175 -5.29 -20.90 24.08
CA ASN A 175 -4.88 -20.19 25.29
C ASN A 175 -4.92 -21.19 26.46
N ALA A 176 -3.76 -21.44 27.07
CA ALA A 176 -3.60 -22.16 28.34
C ALA A 176 -3.71 -21.18 29.51
#